data_AF-A0A950K832-F1
#
_entry.id   AF-A0A950K832-F1
#
_cell.length_a   1.000
_cell.length_b   1.000
_cell.length_c   1.000
_cell.angle_alpha   90.00
_cell.angle_beta   90.00
_cell.angle_gamma   90.00
#
_symmetry.space_group_name_H-M   'P 1'
#
loop_
_entity.id
_entity.type
_entity.pdbx_description
1 polymer ?
#
loop_
_entity_poly.entity_id
_entity_poly.type
_entity_poly.pdbx_seq_one_letter_code
_entity_poly.pdbx_strand_id
1 'polypeptide(L)'
;MRKLFLAMIPLLAASLPAAAQAHAFLNGAMPPVGGTVAAPPREIRLFFSEAIEPRFSTVAVETAAGRPIETGRPEVDPADRSQLFLPVPPLAPGQYKVVWHVVSVDTHRTEGNFTFTIGP
;
A
#
# COMPACT_ATOMS: atom_id res chain seq x y z
N MET A 1 -25.42 42.47 -50.28
CA MET A 1 -25.54 41.62 -49.07
C MET A 1 -24.62 40.40 -49.24
N ARG A 2 -23.41 40.42 -48.68
CA ARG A 2 -22.48 39.26 -48.69
C ARG A 2 -22.53 38.64 -47.30
N LYS A 3 -23.13 37.46 -47.19
CA LYS A 3 -23.27 36.74 -45.90
C LYS A 3 -21.90 36.17 -45.54
N LEU A 4 -21.28 36.73 -44.49
CA LEU A 4 -20.07 36.19 -43.88
C LEU A 4 -20.48 34.96 -43.05
N PHE A 5 -20.11 33.75 -43.49
CA PHE A 5 -20.25 32.56 -42.66
C PHE A 5 -19.04 32.48 -41.73
N LEU A 6 -19.23 32.84 -40.46
CA LEU A 6 -18.24 32.59 -39.41
C LEU A 6 -18.25 31.08 -39.12
N ALA A 7 -17.21 30.36 -39.56
CA ALA A 7 -17.03 28.97 -39.19
C ALA A 7 -16.62 28.90 -37.71
N MET A 8 -17.52 28.44 -36.85
CA MET A 8 -17.21 28.15 -35.45
C MET A 8 -16.45 26.83 -35.40
N ILE A 9 -15.13 26.90 -35.22
CA ILE A 9 -14.29 25.72 -34.98
C ILE A 9 -14.62 25.22 -33.55
N PRO A 10 -15.16 24.01 -33.36
CA PRO A 10 -15.31 23.46 -32.01
C PRO A 10 -13.91 23.20 -31.44
N LEU A 11 -13.55 23.92 -30.38
CA LEU A 11 -12.33 23.67 -29.61
C LEU A 11 -12.54 22.37 -28.84
N LEU A 12 -12.10 21.25 -29.40
CA LEU A 12 -12.14 19.94 -28.75
C LEU A 12 -11.11 19.95 -27.63
N ALA A 13 -11.54 20.24 -26.41
CA ALA A 13 -10.73 20.11 -25.21
C ALA A 13 -10.43 18.62 -25.01
N ALA A 14 -9.25 18.17 -25.48
CA ALA A 14 -8.77 16.82 -25.24
C ALA A 14 -8.48 16.67 -23.74
N SER A 15 -9.40 16.06 -23.00
CA SER A 15 -9.13 15.56 -21.65
C SER A 15 -8.08 14.46 -21.78
N LEU A 16 -6.84 14.76 -21.40
CA LEU A 16 -5.81 13.73 -21.25
C LEU A 16 -6.33 12.70 -20.23
N PRO A 17 -6.37 11.39 -20.53
CA PRO A 17 -6.71 10.40 -19.54
C PRO A 17 -5.69 10.50 -18.41
N ALA A 18 -6.15 10.75 -17.19
CA ALA A 18 -5.33 10.52 -16.01
C ALA A 18 -4.92 9.05 -16.05
N ALA A 19 -3.62 8.76 -15.92
CA ALA A 19 -3.16 7.38 -15.79
C ALA A 19 -3.87 6.77 -14.57
N ALA A 20 -4.82 5.87 -14.81
CA ALA A 20 -5.40 5.07 -13.76
C ALA A 20 -4.39 3.98 -13.43
N GLN A 21 -3.71 4.09 -12.29
CA GLN A 21 -2.93 2.99 -11.77
C GLN A 21 -3.94 1.90 -11.36
N ALA A 22 -3.86 0.75 -12.02
CA ALA A 22 -4.74 -0.36 -11.68
C ALA A 22 -4.16 -1.14 -10.47
N HIS A 23 -2.84 -1.33 -10.47
CA HIS A 23 -2.15 -2.18 -9.51
C HIS A 23 -1.78 -1.43 -8.22
N ALA A 24 -2.07 -2.02 -7.07
CA ALA A 24 -1.56 -1.53 -5.79
C ALA A 24 -0.06 -1.83 -5.62
N PHE A 25 0.77 -0.80 -5.59
CA PHE A 25 2.18 -0.89 -5.18
C PHE A 25 2.40 -0.28 -3.80
N LEU A 26 3.34 -0.83 -3.02
CA LEU A 26 3.72 -0.29 -1.72
C LEU A 26 4.42 1.07 -1.90
N ASN A 27 3.78 2.13 -1.38
CA ASN A 27 4.30 3.50 -1.37
C ASN A 27 5.11 3.80 -0.10
N GLY A 28 4.84 3.08 0.99
CA GLY A 28 5.55 3.26 2.25
C GLY A 28 5.13 2.25 3.31
N ALA A 29 5.84 2.26 4.44
CA ALA A 29 5.51 1.43 5.59
C ALA A 29 5.89 2.12 6.91
N MET A 30 5.22 1.71 7.99
CA MET A 30 5.60 2.01 9.37
C MET A 30 5.64 0.69 10.15
N PRO A 31 6.79 0.24 10.68
CA PRO A 31 8.12 0.84 10.60
C PRO A 31 8.65 1.07 9.17
N PRO A 32 9.57 2.04 8.95
CA PRO A 32 10.09 2.33 7.61
C PRO A 32 10.80 1.12 6.98
N VAL A 33 10.68 1.00 5.65
CA VAL A 33 11.40 -0.01 4.86
C VAL A 33 12.91 0.12 5.08
N GLY A 34 13.54 -0.96 5.54
CA GLY A 34 14.96 -1.01 5.89
C GLY A 34 15.34 -0.19 7.12
N GLY A 35 14.37 0.44 7.78
CA GLY A 35 14.59 1.38 8.87
C GLY A 35 14.77 0.72 10.23
N THR A 36 15.29 1.51 11.17
CA THR A 36 15.42 1.15 12.58
C THR A 36 14.46 1.99 13.41
N VAL A 37 13.72 1.35 14.32
CA VAL A 37 12.87 2.01 15.31
C VAL A 37 13.36 1.69 16.72
N ALA A 38 13.41 2.70 17.57
CA ALA A 38 13.89 2.56 18.95
C ALA A 38 12.92 1.76 19.84
N ALA A 39 11.62 1.86 19.56
CA ALA A 39 10.57 1.19 20.33
C ALA A 39 9.83 0.16 19.47
N PRO A 40 9.41 -0.99 20.05
CA PRO A 40 8.58 -1.96 19.35
C PRO A 40 7.25 -1.33 18.91
N PRO A 41 6.84 -1.51 17.64
CA PRO A 41 5.53 -1.05 17.19
C PRO A 41 4.42 -1.95 17.78
N ARG A 42 3.21 -1.38 17.91
CA ARG A 42 1.99 -2.16 18.23
C ARG A 42 1.31 -2.73 16.99
N GLU A 43 1.64 -2.18 15.84
CA GLU A 43 1.09 -2.57 14.54
C GLU A 43 2.09 -2.22 13.43
N ILE A 44 1.98 -2.91 12.30
CA ILE A 44 2.70 -2.57 11.08
C ILE A 44 1.67 -1.93 10.14
N ARG A 45 1.98 -0.74 9.60
CA ARG A 45 1.16 -0.05 8.61
C ARG A 45 1.83 -0.12 7.24
N LEU A 46 1.04 -0.45 6.23
CA LEU A 46 1.45 -0.51 4.83
C LEU A 46 0.59 0.48 4.06
N PHE A 47 1.22 1.34 3.27
CA PHE A 47 0.56 2.36 2.46
C PHE A 47 0.72 1.97 1.00
N PHE A 48 -0.39 1.83 0.27
CA PHE A 48 -0.41 1.43 -1.13
C PHE A 48 -0.82 2.59 -2.03
N SER A 49 -0.58 2.44 -3.33
CA SER A 49 -1.03 3.41 -4.36
C SER A 49 -2.51 3.29 -4.68
N GLU A 50 -3.11 2.12 -4.44
CA GLU A 50 -4.51 1.85 -4.78
C GLU A 50 -5.22 1.20 -3.59
N ALA A 51 -6.55 1.29 -3.61
CA ALA A 51 -7.40 0.67 -2.60
C ALA A 51 -7.29 -0.87 -2.63
N ILE A 52 -7.26 -1.48 -1.44
CA ILE A 52 -7.08 -2.92 -1.24
C ILE A 52 -8.42 -3.61 -0.98
N GLU A 53 -8.55 -4.82 -1.50
CA GLU A 53 -9.58 -5.77 -1.12
C GLU A 53 -9.06 -6.68 0.02
N PRO A 54 -9.43 -6.41 1.28
CA PRO A 54 -8.84 -7.08 2.44
C PRO A 54 -9.11 -8.57 2.49
N ARG A 55 -10.20 -9.06 1.87
CA ARG A 55 -10.56 -10.49 1.90
C ARG A 55 -9.60 -11.38 1.12
N PHE A 56 -8.86 -10.81 0.16
CA PHE A 56 -7.93 -11.54 -0.70
C PHE A 56 -6.46 -11.09 -0.49
N SER A 57 -6.19 -10.41 0.63
CA SER A 57 -4.88 -9.82 0.94
C SER A 57 -4.33 -10.38 2.24
N THR A 58 -3.01 -10.59 2.32
CA THR A 58 -2.34 -11.04 3.54
C THR A 58 -1.06 -10.29 3.82
N VAL A 59 -0.72 -10.22 5.11
CA VAL A 59 0.56 -9.75 5.60
C VAL A 59 1.05 -10.73 6.66
N ALA A 60 2.31 -11.13 6.56
CA ALA A 60 2.97 -12.01 7.50
C ALA A 60 4.27 -11.36 8.00
N VAL A 61 4.65 -11.69 9.23
CA VAL A 61 5.87 -11.19 9.87
C VAL A 61 6.70 -12.38 10.29
N GLU A 62 8.00 -12.32 10.03
CA GLU A 62 8.95 -13.32 10.48
C GLU A 62 10.22 -12.66 11.06
N THR A 63 10.86 -13.36 11.99
CA THR A 63 12.16 -12.97 12.53
C THR A 63 13.26 -13.13 11.48
N ALA A 64 14.44 -12.55 11.71
CA ALA A 64 15.62 -12.77 10.86
C ALA A 64 16.01 -14.25 10.68
N ALA A 65 15.62 -15.13 11.61
CA ALA A 65 15.84 -16.57 11.51
C ALA A 65 14.75 -17.32 10.69
N GLY A 66 13.82 -16.60 10.05
CA GLY A 66 12.71 -17.16 9.30
C GLY A 66 11.58 -17.74 10.15
N ARG A 67 11.58 -17.50 11.47
CA ARG A 67 10.49 -17.96 12.34
C ARG A 67 9.29 -17.02 12.22
N PRO A 68 8.08 -17.53 11.91
CA PRO A 68 6.88 -16.70 11.83
C PRO A 68 6.52 -16.12 13.19
N ILE A 69 5.97 -14.91 13.19
CA ILE A 69 5.35 -14.24 14.33
C ILE A 69 3.84 -14.39 14.18
N GLU A 70 3.17 -14.88 15.23
CA GLU A 70 1.71 -14.86 15.30
C GLU A 70 1.23 -13.41 15.43
N THR A 71 0.38 -12.97 14.51
CA THR A 71 -0.11 -11.59 14.41
C THR A 71 -1.63 -11.55 14.46
N GLY A 72 -2.19 -10.35 14.60
CA GLY A 72 -3.62 -10.13 14.41
C GLY A 72 -4.04 -10.28 12.94
N ARG A 73 -5.31 -10.02 12.65
CA ARG A 73 -5.80 -10.01 11.27
C ARG A 73 -5.42 -8.67 10.61
N PRO A 74 -4.95 -8.66 9.35
CA PRO A 74 -4.79 -7.43 8.60
C PRO A 74 -6.15 -6.80 8.31
N GLU A 75 -6.24 -5.50 8.51
CA GLU A 75 -7.44 -4.69 8.30
C GLU A 75 -7.09 -3.47 7.46
N VAL A 76 -8.06 -2.98 6.68
CA VAL A 76 -7.91 -1.76 5.87
C VAL A 76 -8.58 -0.59 6.58
N ASP A 77 -8.05 0.62 6.39
CA ASP A 77 -8.68 1.81 6.97
C ASP A 77 -10.02 2.07 6.26
N PRO A 78 -11.15 2.18 7.00
CA PRO A 78 -12.43 2.49 6.39
C PRO A 78 -12.49 3.89 5.78
N ALA A 79 -11.65 4.82 6.25
CA ALA A 79 -11.52 6.17 5.69
C ALA A 79 -10.54 6.23 4.52
N ASP A 80 -9.54 5.34 4.47
CA ASP A 80 -8.56 5.24 3.39
C ASP A 80 -8.18 3.78 3.08
N ARG A 81 -8.90 3.18 2.13
CA ARG A 81 -8.71 1.76 1.77
C ARG A 81 -7.36 1.44 1.11
N SER A 82 -6.52 2.43 0.84
CA SER A 82 -5.13 2.23 0.40
C SER A 82 -4.17 1.93 1.56
N GLN A 83 -4.65 2.03 2.81
CA GLN A 83 -3.88 1.74 4.01
C GLN A 83 -4.31 0.42 4.64
N LEU A 84 -3.33 -0.40 5.00
CA LEU A 84 -3.51 -1.67 5.69
C LEU A 84 -2.72 -1.66 7.00
N PHE A 85 -3.36 -2.04 8.10
CA PHE A 85 -2.74 -2.21 9.41
C PHE A 85 -2.79 -3.67 9.85
N LEU A 86 -1.66 -4.13 10.38
CA LEU A 86 -1.50 -5.45 10.96
C LEU A 86 -1.14 -5.31 12.44
N PRO A 87 -2.05 -5.60 13.38
CA PRO A 87 -1.72 -5.67 14.79
C PRO A 87 -0.64 -6.72 15.06
N VAL A 88 0.38 -6.38 15.85
CA VAL A 88 1.47 -7.30 16.21
C VAL A 88 1.58 -7.45 17.73
N PRO A 89 2.01 -8.63 18.23
CA PRO A 89 2.35 -8.77 19.64
C PRO A 89 3.58 -7.90 19.99
N PRO A 90 3.89 -7.70 21.28
CA PRO A 90 5.15 -7.10 21.69
C PRO A 90 6.34 -7.81 21.03
N LEU A 91 7.12 -7.05 20.25
CA LEU A 91 8.29 -7.56 19.54
C LEU A 91 9.56 -7.26 20.33
N ALA A 92 10.44 -8.26 20.47
CA ALA A 92 11.75 -8.07 21.07
C ALA A 92 12.68 -7.27 20.13
N PRO A 93 13.76 -6.64 20.65
CA PRO A 93 14.81 -6.08 19.79
C PRO A 93 15.34 -7.11 18.79
N GLY A 94 15.59 -6.67 17.57
CA GLY A 94 16.03 -7.54 16.47
C GLY A 94 15.48 -7.10 15.10
N GLN A 95 15.90 -7.82 14.06
CA GLN A 95 15.42 -7.60 12.70
C GLN A 95 14.22 -8.50 12.38
N TYR A 96 13.26 -7.92 11.69
CA TYR A 96 12.03 -8.56 11.24
C TYR A 96 11.88 -8.37 9.73
N LYS A 97 11.25 -9.34 9.08
CA LYS A 97 10.85 -9.28 7.68
C LYS A 97 9.33 -9.31 7.60
N VAL A 98 8.77 -8.38 6.84
CA VAL A 98 7.35 -8.29 6.52
C VAL A 98 7.18 -8.79 5.09
N VAL A 99 6.33 -9.78 4.90
CA VAL A 99 5.98 -10.33 3.60
C VAL A 99 4.50 -10.05 3.36
N TRP A 100 4.16 -9.51 2.19
CA TRP A 100 2.79 -9.15 1.87
C TRP A 100 2.43 -9.58 0.46
N HIS A 101 1.15 -9.87 0.27
CA HIS A 101 0.52 -9.80 -1.03
C HIS A 101 -0.85 -9.14 -0.86
N VAL A 102 -1.22 -8.31 -1.82
CA VAL A 102 -2.48 -7.59 -1.80
C VAL A 102 -3.18 -7.69 -3.14
N VAL A 103 -4.50 -7.65 -3.10
CA VAL A 103 -5.36 -7.55 -4.28
C VAL A 103 -5.98 -6.16 -4.29
N SER A 104 -5.73 -5.38 -5.33
CA SER A 104 -6.38 -4.08 -5.52
C SER A 104 -7.84 -4.24 -5.95
N VAL A 105 -8.62 -3.17 -5.84
CA VAL A 105 -10.02 -3.13 -6.29
C VAL A 105 -10.20 -3.39 -7.80
N ASP A 106 -9.11 -3.32 -8.56
CA ASP A 106 -9.04 -3.68 -9.98
C ASP A 106 -8.86 -5.19 -10.24
N THR A 107 -8.80 -6.01 -9.17
CA THR A 107 -8.63 -7.47 -9.15
C THR A 107 -7.20 -8.01 -9.41
N HIS A 108 -6.20 -7.16 -9.57
CA HIS A 108 -4.82 -7.62 -9.74
C HIS A 108 -4.13 -7.84 -8.39
N ARG A 109 -3.31 -8.90 -8.33
CA ARG A 109 -2.45 -9.21 -7.17
C ARG A 109 -1.07 -8.62 -7.38
N THR A 110 -0.56 -7.97 -6.35
CA THR A 110 0.86 -7.60 -6.20
C THR A 110 1.42 -8.18 -4.92
N GLU A 111 2.74 -8.33 -4.84
CA GLU A 111 3.41 -8.89 -3.68
C GLU A 111 4.79 -8.29 -3.48
N GLY A 112 5.31 -8.42 -2.27
CA GLY A 112 6.61 -7.91 -1.92
C GLY A 112 7.01 -8.25 -0.49
N ASN A 113 8.19 -7.78 -0.11
CA ASN A 113 8.67 -7.89 1.25
C ASN A 113 9.63 -6.75 1.58
N PHE A 114 9.80 -6.48 2.87
CA PHE A 114 10.83 -5.57 3.37
C PHE A 114 11.27 -5.99 4.78
N THR A 115 12.38 -5.44 5.25
CA THR A 115 12.85 -5.63 6.62
C THR A 115 12.76 -4.34 7.43
N PHE A 116 12.68 -4.47 8.75
CA PHE A 116 12.89 -3.37 9.70
C PHE A 116 13.61 -3.89 10.94
N THR A 117 14.24 -3.00 11.69
CA THR A 117 14.99 -3.34 12.90
C THR A 117 14.39 -2.64 14.12
N ILE A 118 14.28 -3.36 15.23
CA ILE A 118 13.97 -2.81 16.55
C ILE A 118 15.25 -2.77 17.36
N GLY A 119 15.66 -1.57 17.77
CA GLY A 119 16.87 -1.37 18.55
C GLY A 119 17.26 0.11 18.63
N PRO A 120 18.09 0.48 19.62
CA PRO A 120 18.70 1.81 19.69
C PRO A 120 19.63 2.09 18.51
#